data_AF-A0AAU8UQL0-F1
#
_entry.id   AF-A0AAU8UQL0-F1
#
_cell.length_a   1.000
_cell.length_b   1.000
_cell.length_c   1.000
_cell.angle_alpha   90.00
_cell.angle_beta   90.00
_cell.angle_gamma   90.00
#
_symmetry.space_group_name_H-M   'P 1'
#
loop_
_entity.id
_entity.type
_entity.pdbx_description
1 polymer ?
#
loop_
_entity_poly.entity_id
_entity_poly.type
_entity_poly.pdbx_seq_one_letter_code
_entity_poly.pdbx_strand_id
1 'polypeptide(L)'
;MENQQQSELYPKGGEVTFIMPNTNVIGTLKNAKKGASLTAKYMTAEDWAALKGKEQRCFYLGLKEATDSDGKVYYLAKLHNGTMPFVAAQTILVQSLANLPIGQGVSITCTGVDKAVKGKIVGFEVADLGINFLGSNNE
;
A
#
# COMPACT_ATOMS: atom_id res chain seq x y z
N MET A 1 7.93 28.42 -15.44
CA MET A 1 7.23 28.88 -14.21
C MET A 1 5.83 28.31 -14.33
N GLU A 2 5.53 27.20 -13.65
CA GLU A 2 4.22 26.54 -13.77
C GLU A 2 3.54 26.45 -12.41
N ASN A 3 2.36 27.08 -12.41
CA ASN A 3 1.25 27.11 -11.47
C ASN A 3 1.34 26.21 -10.23
N GLN A 4 1.60 26.85 -9.09
CA GLN A 4 1.12 26.36 -7.80
C GLN A 4 -0.39 26.60 -7.73
N GLN A 5 -1.17 25.52 -7.70
CA GLN A 5 -2.61 25.56 -7.51
C GLN A 5 -2.89 26.14 -6.12
N GLN A 6 -3.20 27.43 -6.08
CA GLN A 6 -3.51 28.16 -4.86
C GLN A 6 -4.88 27.71 -4.37
N SER A 7 -4.94 27.25 -3.11
CA SER A 7 -6.18 26.76 -2.49
C SER A 7 -7.24 27.85 -2.47
N GLU A 8 -8.29 27.71 -3.27
CA GLU A 8 -9.43 28.62 -3.25
C GLU A 8 -10.31 28.30 -2.04
N LEU A 9 -10.56 29.33 -1.23
CA LEU A 9 -11.42 29.28 -0.05
C LEU A 9 -12.86 29.58 -0.48
N TYR A 10 -13.81 28.71 -0.09
CA TYR A 10 -15.25 28.93 -0.27
C TYR A 10 -15.90 29.23 1.09
N PRO A 11 -15.89 30.49 1.57
CA PRO A 11 -16.48 30.83 2.86
C PRO A 11 -18.02 30.81 2.76
N LYS A 12 -18.68 29.99 3.58
CA LYS A 12 -20.11 30.15 3.92
C LYS A 12 -20.20 30.83 5.29
N GLY A 13 -20.68 32.07 5.33
CA GLY A 13 -21.03 32.73 6.60
C GLY A 13 -19.87 33.31 7.43
N GLY A 14 -18.67 33.43 6.87
CA GLY A 14 -17.53 34.07 7.55
C GLY A 14 -16.69 33.15 8.45
N GLU A 15 -17.10 31.89 8.63
CA GLU A 15 -16.27 30.87 9.27
C GLU A 15 -15.45 30.10 8.21
N VAL A 16 -14.13 30.06 8.40
CA VAL A 16 -13.21 29.27 7.59
C VAL A 16 -12.71 28.11 8.45
N THR A 17 -13.26 26.92 8.22
CA THR A 17 -12.78 25.70 8.86
C THR A 17 -11.53 25.21 8.13
N PHE A 18 -10.36 25.43 8.76
CA PHE A 18 -9.12 24.81 8.31
C PHE A 18 -9.06 23.39 8.85
N ILE A 19 -9.12 22.39 7.96
CA ILE A 19 -8.76 21.03 8.33
C ILE A 19 -7.24 20.98 8.39
N MET A 20 -6.68 21.18 9.59
CA MET A 20 -5.25 20.95 9.79
C MET A 20 -4.96 19.45 9.70
N PRO A 21 -3.96 19.01 8.89
CA PRO A 21 -3.52 17.64 8.93
C PRO A 21 -3.04 17.31 10.35
N ASN A 22 -3.32 16.09 10.80
CA ASN A 22 -3.03 15.60 12.15
C ASN A 22 -1.63 16.04 12.59
N THR A 23 -1.55 16.83 13.67
CA THR A 23 -0.31 17.44 14.18
C THR A 23 0.74 16.40 14.55
N ASN A 24 0.33 15.16 14.86
CA ASN A 24 1.24 14.04 15.08
C ASN A 24 2.03 13.67 13.82
N VAL A 25 1.41 13.77 12.63
CA VAL A 25 2.05 13.47 11.34
C VAL A 25 3.10 14.53 11.02
N ILE A 26 2.81 15.80 11.31
CA ILE A 26 3.74 16.92 11.13
C ILE A 26 4.97 16.76 12.04
N GLY A 27 4.75 16.44 13.32
CA GLY A 27 5.85 16.18 14.27
C GLY A 27 6.74 15.03 13.83
N THR A 28 6.13 13.94 13.36
CA THR A 28 6.84 12.77 12.83
C THR A 28 7.67 13.13 11.58
N LEU A 29 7.11 13.93 10.66
CA LEU A 29 7.82 14.37 9.46
C LEU A 29 9.03 15.26 9.78
N LYS A 30 8.91 16.18 10.75
CA LYS A 30 10.05 17.02 11.20
C LYS A 30 11.20 16.20 11.77
N ASN A 31 10.87 15.07 12.40
CA ASN A 31 11.85 14.16 13.00
C ASN A 31 12.32 13.07 12.02
N ALA A 32 11.78 13.02 10.79
CA ALA A 32 12.18 12.04 9.80
C ALA A 32 13.58 12.34 9.29
N LYS A 33 14.46 11.34 9.35
CA LYS A 33 15.82 11.45 8.81
C LYS A 33 15.77 11.50 7.28
N LYS A 34 16.37 12.53 6.69
CA LYS A 34 16.60 12.59 5.24
C LYS A 34 17.61 11.49 4.84
N GLY A 35 17.38 10.86 3.70
CA GLY A 35 18.29 9.82 3.16
C GLY A 35 18.03 8.40 3.66
N ALA A 36 16.89 8.12 4.29
CA ALA A 36 16.44 6.76 4.50
C ALA A 36 16.19 6.10 3.13
N SER A 37 17.11 5.25 2.68
CA SER A 37 16.87 4.35 1.54
C SER A 37 15.81 3.35 1.98
N LEU A 38 14.56 3.59 1.58
CA LEU A 38 13.45 2.66 1.76
C LEU A 38 13.65 1.50 0.78
N THR A 39 14.55 0.59 1.11
CA THR A 39 14.73 -0.66 0.35
C THR A 39 13.50 -1.52 0.59
N ALA A 40 12.58 -1.54 -0.38
CA ALA A 40 11.43 -2.42 -0.35
C ALA A 40 11.84 -3.81 -0.84
N LYS A 41 11.50 -4.85 -0.07
CA LYS A 41 11.69 -6.24 -0.53
C LYS A 41 10.67 -6.58 -1.60
N TYR A 42 11.10 -7.16 -2.71
CA TYR A 42 10.20 -7.81 -3.65
C TYR A 42 9.86 -9.22 -3.13
N MET A 43 8.58 -9.48 -2.87
CA MET A 43 8.09 -10.79 -2.41
C MET A 43 7.90 -11.74 -3.59
N THR A 44 8.79 -12.72 -3.69
CA THR A 44 8.75 -13.79 -4.70
C THR A 44 7.71 -14.86 -4.36
N ALA A 45 7.42 -15.75 -5.31
CA ALA A 45 6.54 -16.90 -5.04
C ALA A 45 7.15 -17.85 -3.98
N GLU A 46 8.47 -17.98 -3.96
CA GLU A 46 9.24 -18.75 -3.00
C GLU A 46 9.13 -18.15 -1.59
N ASP A 47 9.22 -16.83 -1.46
CA ASP A 47 9.01 -16.13 -0.19
C ASP A 47 7.61 -16.40 0.36
N TRP A 48 6.58 -16.32 -0.50
CA TRP A 48 5.21 -16.63 -0.10
C TRP A 48 5.02 -18.10 0.26
N ALA A 49 5.68 -19.02 -0.44
CA ALA A 49 5.65 -20.44 -0.11
C ALA A 49 6.25 -20.71 1.28
N ALA A 50 7.33 -20.03 1.65
CA ALA A 50 7.95 -20.14 2.97
C ALA A 50 7.05 -19.61 4.10
N LEU A 51 6.09 -18.75 3.78
CA LEU A 51 5.08 -18.19 4.69
C LEU A 51 3.72 -18.86 4.57
N LYS A 52 3.60 -20.00 3.89
CA LYS A 52 2.33 -20.69 3.68
C LYS A 52 1.59 -20.94 5.00
N GLY A 53 0.30 -20.61 5.02
CA GLY A 53 -0.56 -20.75 6.20
C GLY A 53 -0.28 -19.77 7.34
N LYS A 54 0.67 -18.84 7.18
CA LYS A 54 0.95 -17.80 8.18
C LYS A 54 0.33 -16.47 7.74
N GLU A 55 -0.53 -15.94 8.60
CA GLU A 55 -1.13 -14.62 8.44
C GLU A 55 -0.04 -13.52 8.43
N GLN A 56 -0.06 -12.69 7.40
CA GLN A 56 0.77 -11.48 7.29
C GLN A 56 -0.13 -10.24 7.39
N ARG A 57 -0.04 -9.52 8.50
CA ARG A 57 -0.75 -8.25 8.70
C ARG A 57 0.08 -7.09 8.18
N CYS A 58 -0.51 -6.27 7.33
CA CYS A 58 0.17 -5.12 6.75
C CYS A 58 -0.83 -4.06 6.30
N PHE A 59 -0.32 -2.88 5.98
CA PHE A 59 -1.11 -1.85 5.35
C PHE A 59 -0.86 -1.82 3.84
N TYR A 60 -1.94 -1.67 3.09
CA TYR A 60 -1.92 -1.46 1.66
C TYR A 60 -1.67 0.01 1.32
N LEU A 61 -0.64 0.27 0.52
CA LEU A 61 -0.14 1.61 0.18
C LEU A 61 -0.38 1.98 -1.29
N GLY A 62 -1.30 1.27 -1.95
CA GLY A 62 -1.65 1.47 -3.36
C GLY A 62 -0.85 0.60 -4.33
N LEU A 63 -1.20 0.70 -5.62
CA LEU A 63 -0.48 0.05 -6.71
C LEU A 63 0.60 0.97 -7.29
N LYS A 64 1.60 0.37 -7.92
CA LYS A 64 2.55 1.05 -8.80
C LYS A 64 2.63 0.28 -10.11
N GLU A 65 2.44 0.98 -11.21
CA GLU A 65 2.67 0.44 -12.55
C GLU A 65 4.18 0.24 -12.79
N ALA A 66 4.52 -0.88 -13.41
CA ALA A 66 5.86 -1.25 -13.84
C ALA A 66 5.80 -1.93 -15.21
N THR A 67 6.93 -1.95 -15.91
CA THR A 67 7.05 -2.55 -17.24
C THR A 67 8.18 -3.58 -17.21
N ASP A 68 7.96 -4.75 -17.80
CA ASP A 68 9.00 -5.75 -17.95
C ASP A 68 9.89 -5.47 -19.18
N SER A 69 10.88 -6.33 -19.41
CA SER A 69 11.80 -6.22 -20.54
C SER A 69 11.13 -6.34 -21.90
N ASP A 70 9.93 -6.93 -21.96
CA ASP A 70 9.16 -7.16 -23.18
C ASP A 70 8.16 -6.02 -23.43
N GLY A 71 8.19 -4.96 -22.61
CA GLY A 71 7.27 -3.83 -22.72
C GLY A 71 5.89 -4.11 -22.13
N LYS A 72 5.68 -5.25 -21.45
CA LYS A 72 4.40 -5.59 -20.87
C LYS A 72 4.25 -4.89 -19.52
N VAL A 73 3.12 -4.21 -19.38
CA VAL A 73 2.74 -3.50 -18.16
C VAL A 73 2.19 -4.49 -17.12
N TYR A 74 2.65 -4.36 -15.89
CA TYR A 74 2.15 -5.06 -14.72
C TYR A 74 2.10 -4.14 -13.50
N TYR A 75 1.37 -4.56 -12.47
CA TYR A 75 1.19 -3.78 -11.26
C TYR A 75 1.88 -4.43 -10.07
N LEU A 76 2.48 -3.58 -9.24
CA LEU A 76 3.08 -3.91 -7.97
C LEU A 76 2.18 -3.40 -6.85
N ALA A 77 1.70 -4.28 -5.98
CA ALA A 77 1.09 -3.88 -4.72
C ALA A 77 2.17 -3.40 -3.76
N LYS A 78 2.03 -2.19 -3.22
CA LYS A 78 2.91 -1.64 -2.18
C LYS A 78 2.30 -1.95 -0.82
N LEU A 79 3.09 -2.57 0.07
CA LEU A 79 2.63 -3.04 1.37
C LEU A 79 3.65 -2.65 2.46
N HIS A 80 3.19 -2.51 3.69
CA HIS A 80 4.06 -2.23 4.84
C HIS A 80 3.56 -2.97 6.08
N ASN A 81 4.40 -3.84 6.66
CA ASN A 81 4.03 -4.67 7.82
C ASN A 81 4.31 -4.02 9.19
N GLY A 82 4.63 -2.73 9.21
CA GLY A 82 5.01 -1.98 10.41
C GLY A 82 6.52 -1.90 10.63
N THR A 83 7.27 -2.88 10.13
CA THR A 83 8.74 -2.92 10.24
C THR A 83 9.43 -2.55 8.94
N MET A 84 8.92 -3.03 7.80
CA MET A 84 9.53 -2.81 6.49
C MET A 84 8.50 -2.67 5.37
N PRO A 85 8.79 -1.84 4.36
CA PRO A 85 8.06 -1.86 3.09
C PRO A 85 8.41 -3.10 2.29
N PHE A 86 7.42 -3.62 1.55
CA PHE A 86 7.63 -4.67 0.57
C PHE A 86 6.65 -4.50 -0.59
N VAL A 87 6.96 -5.13 -1.72
CA VAL A 87 6.15 -5.09 -2.94
C VAL A 87 5.87 -6.51 -3.44
N ALA A 88 4.72 -6.69 -4.08
CA ALA A 88 4.28 -7.98 -4.61
C ALA A 88 3.60 -7.79 -5.97
N ALA A 89 3.97 -8.61 -6.96
CA ALA A 89 3.43 -8.55 -8.33
C ALA A 89 2.44 -9.68 -8.65
N GLN A 90 2.16 -10.59 -7.71
CA GLN A 90 1.31 -11.74 -7.97
C GLN A 90 -0.10 -11.25 -8.33
N THR A 91 -0.57 -11.59 -9.52
CA THR A 91 -1.82 -11.06 -10.10
C THR A 91 -3.02 -11.20 -9.17
N ILE A 92 -3.18 -12.36 -8.52
CA ILE A 92 -4.30 -12.62 -7.61
C ILE A 92 -4.26 -11.64 -6.43
N LEU A 93 -3.09 -11.45 -5.81
CA LEU A 93 -2.95 -10.52 -4.69
C LEU A 93 -3.20 -9.08 -5.13
N VAL A 94 -2.64 -8.67 -6.26
CA VAL A 94 -2.83 -7.32 -6.82
C VAL A 94 -4.31 -7.05 -7.07
N GLN A 95 -5.03 -7.99 -7.67
CA GLN A 95 -6.46 -7.87 -7.95
C GLN A 95 -7.29 -7.79 -6.66
N SER A 96 -6.97 -8.59 -5.64
CA SER A 96 -7.64 -8.54 -4.33
C SER A 96 -7.46 -7.21 -3.62
N LEU A 97 -6.33 -6.53 -3.82
CA LEU A 97 -6.02 -5.25 -3.19
C LEU A 97 -6.46 -4.03 -4.01
N ALA A 98 -6.67 -4.19 -5.32
CA ALA A 98 -6.90 -3.07 -6.25
C ALA A 98 -8.09 -2.17 -5.87
N ASN A 99 -9.13 -2.76 -5.26
CA ASN A 99 -10.36 -2.05 -4.87
C ASN A 99 -10.33 -1.53 -3.43
N LEU A 100 -9.27 -1.82 -2.66
CA LEU A 100 -9.17 -1.35 -1.29
C LEU A 100 -8.68 0.10 -1.24
N PRO A 101 -9.14 0.91 -0.28
CA PRO A 101 -8.63 2.25 -0.11
C PRO A 101 -7.15 2.21 0.27
N ILE A 102 -6.39 3.21 -0.20
CA ILE A 102 -5.01 3.39 0.26
C ILE A 102 -5.06 3.61 1.78
N GLY A 103 -4.15 2.96 2.50
CA GLY A 103 -4.10 3.01 3.95
C GLY A 103 -4.83 1.87 4.64
N GLN A 104 -5.53 1.01 3.89
CA GLN A 104 -6.29 -0.09 4.47
C GLN A 104 -5.38 -1.16 5.09
N GLY A 105 -5.68 -1.54 6.32
CA GLY A 105 -5.10 -2.68 7.01
C GLY A 105 -5.67 -3.97 6.46
N VAL A 106 -4.79 -4.89 6.05
CA VAL A 106 -5.14 -6.17 5.46
C VAL A 106 -4.38 -7.31 6.13
N SER A 107 -5.04 -8.44 6.20
CA SER A 107 -4.43 -9.74 6.49
C SER A 107 -4.27 -10.49 5.17
N ILE A 108 -3.07 -10.99 4.90
CA ILE A 108 -2.74 -11.77 3.70
C ILE A 108 -2.21 -13.12 4.15
N THR A 109 -2.84 -14.20 3.71
CA THR A 109 -2.39 -15.57 3.96
C THR A 109 -2.14 -16.27 2.64
N CYS A 110 -0.93 -16.82 2.45
CA CYS A 110 -0.62 -17.68 1.32
C CYS A 110 -1.26 -19.06 1.53
N THR A 111 -2.18 -19.46 0.64
CA THR A 111 -2.92 -20.72 0.74
C THR A 111 -2.25 -21.86 -0.03
N GLY A 112 -1.39 -21.54 -1.00
CA GLY A 112 -0.67 -22.52 -1.80
C GLY A 112 0.14 -21.89 -2.93
N VAL A 113 1.02 -22.71 -3.53
CA VAL A 113 1.79 -22.33 -4.71
C VAL A 113 1.74 -23.47 -5.70
N ASP A 114 1.11 -23.22 -6.85
CA ASP A 114 0.95 -24.18 -7.93
C ASP A 114 1.88 -23.86 -9.10
N LYS A 115 2.24 -24.89 -9.86
CA LYS A 115 3.03 -24.75 -11.08
C LYS A 115 2.11 -24.36 -12.24
N ALA A 116 2.52 -23.38 -13.03
CA ALA A 116 1.84 -22.97 -14.25
C ALA A 116 2.74 -23.17 -15.48
N VAL A 117 2.14 -23.10 -16.68
CA VAL A 117 2.85 -23.20 -17.97
C VAL A 117 3.98 -22.16 -18.07
N LYS A 118 3.78 -20.99 -17.46
CA LYS A 118 4.81 -19.95 -17.30
C LYS A 118 4.83 -19.46 -15.85
N GLY A 119 5.71 -20.06 -15.05
CA GLY A 119 5.98 -19.63 -13.67
C GLY A 119 5.13 -20.34 -12.61
N LYS A 120 4.90 -19.63 -11.50
CA LYS A 120 4.17 -20.14 -10.33
C LYS A 120 2.96 -19.26 -10.05
N ILE A 121 1.83 -19.88 -9.75
CA ILE A 121 0.63 -19.19 -9.29
C ILE A 121 0.58 -19.33 -7.78
N VAL A 122 0.41 -18.21 -7.07
CA VAL A 122 0.31 -18.20 -5.62
C VAL A 122 -1.14 -17.91 -5.26
N GLY A 123 -1.74 -18.78 -4.47
CA GLY A 123 -3.07 -18.60 -3.89
C GLY A 123 -2.99 -17.70 -2.66
N PHE A 124 -3.94 -16.78 -2.55
CA PHE A 124 -4.03 -15.85 -1.42
C PHE A 124 -5.45 -15.83 -0.86
N GLU A 125 -5.52 -15.80 0.46
CA GLU A 125 -6.69 -15.33 1.20
C GLU A 125 -6.35 -13.94 1.72
N VAL A 126 -7.21 -12.96 1.43
CA VAL A 126 -7.03 -11.56 1.84
C VAL A 126 -8.26 -11.13 2.62
N ALA A 127 -8.06 -10.64 3.84
CA ALA A 127 -9.11 -10.12 4.69
C ALA A 127 -8.87 -8.66 5.03
N ASP A 128 -9.93 -7.86 5.01
CA ASP A 128 -9.93 -6.50 5.50
C ASP A 128 -9.95 -6.50 7.04
N LEU A 129 -9.06 -5.73 7.65
CA LEU A 129 -8.98 -5.57 9.11
C LEU A 129 -9.83 -4.41 9.64
N GLY A 130 -10.50 -3.65 8.78
CA GLY A 130 -11.36 -2.53 9.16
C GLY A 130 -10.60 -1.31 9.72
N ILE A 131 -9.28 -1.26 9.55
CA ILE A 131 -8.42 -0.18 10.05
C ILE A 131 -7.85 0.57 8.86
N ASN A 132 -8.06 1.87 8.76
CA ASN A 132 -7.43 2.70 7.74
C ASN A 132 -6.62 3.83 8.39
N PHE A 133 -5.30 3.81 8.22
CA PHE A 133 -4.43 4.81 8.89
C PHE A 133 -4.45 6.18 8.20
N LEU A 134 -5.05 6.29 7.01
CA LEU A 134 -5.30 7.55 6.30
C LEU A 134 -6.73 8.05 6.50
N GLY A 135 -7.64 7.20 6.95
CA GLY A 135 -8.98 7.59 7.34
C GLY A 135 -8.93 8.41 8.63
N SER A 136 -9.56 9.58 8.62
CA SER A 136 -9.86 10.31 9.85
C SER A 136 -10.57 9.35 10.81
N ASN A 137 -10.02 9.15 11.99
CA ASN A 137 -10.78 8.59 13.12
C ASN A 137 -11.94 9.57 13.37
N ASN A 138 -13.09 9.32 12.77
CA ASN A 138 -14.34 9.93 13.18
C ASN A 138 -14.83 9.12 14.39
N GLU A 139 -14.31 9.48 15.57
CA GLU A 139 -15.07 9.34 16.82
C GLU A 139 -15.81 10.66 17.09
#